data_AF-A0A8B3CCC4-F1
#
_entry.id   AF-A0A8B3CCC4-F1
#
_cell.length_a   1.000
_cell.length_b   1.000
_cell.length_c   1.000
_cell.angle_alpha   90.00
_cell.angle_beta   90.00
_cell.angle_gamma   90.00
#
_symmetry.space_group_name_H-M   'P 1'
#
loop_
_entity.id
_entity.type
_entity.pdbx_description
1 polymer ?
#
loop_
_entity_poly.entity_id
_entity_poly.type
_entity_poly.pdbx_seq_one_letter_code
_entity_poly.pdbx_strand_id
1 'polypeptide(L)'
;MATGKERKQARADRYRERALQAKAGSTAAYRRSEELTKNIPSGQPILVGHHSEKRHRRVLECSWNALGKSVELERKADYYAAKAEAAEHNRAIYAEDDDAVENLTARVAALESLQERMKAANRIIKNLKQTQEEKIEALCRLGFERRNAEELFVPNCFGQIGFADFTIRNNGANIRRLKKRLESVARLKSTPTKEYTIGEVRIVENTEANRLQVFFPEKPSETARKELKSNGFRWASIAACWQSYLNERQKYRIERILKNETAKS
;
A
#
# COMPACT_ATOMS: atom_id res chain seq x y z
N MET A 1 -21.32 0.97 7.67
CA MET A 1 -19.90 1.39 7.73
C MET A 1 -19.43 1.65 6.31
N ALA A 2 -18.49 2.58 6.08
CA ALA A 2 -17.99 2.85 4.74
C ALA A 2 -17.37 1.59 4.11
N THR A 3 -17.69 1.31 2.84
CA THR A 3 -17.18 0.13 2.12
C THR A 3 -15.65 0.17 2.01
N GLY A 4 -15.01 -0.97 1.74
CA GLY A 4 -13.55 -1.03 1.56
C GLY A 4 -13.06 -0.06 0.48
N LYS A 5 -13.84 0.08 -0.60
CA LYS A 5 -13.59 0.99 -1.72
C LYS A 5 -13.69 2.46 -1.30
N GLU A 6 -14.74 2.84 -0.58
CA GLU A 6 -14.89 4.19 -0.03
C GLU A 6 -13.74 4.57 0.89
N ARG A 7 -13.28 3.64 1.75
CA ARG A 7 -12.12 3.86 2.63
C ARG A 7 -10.83 4.11 1.85
N LYS A 8 -10.61 3.41 0.72
CA LYS A 8 -9.46 3.63 -0.16
C LYS A 8 -9.56 5.00 -0.84
N GLN A 9 -10.73 5.35 -1.38
CA GLN A 9 -10.96 6.63 -2.04
C GLN A 9 -10.79 7.80 -1.06
N ALA A 10 -11.44 7.76 0.10
CA ALA A 10 -11.32 8.80 1.12
C ALA A 10 -9.87 8.99 1.59
N ARG A 11 -9.07 7.92 1.61
CA ARG A 11 -7.64 8.01 1.91
C ARG A 11 -6.87 8.75 0.81
N ALA A 12 -7.15 8.45 -0.46
CA ALA A 12 -6.55 9.14 -1.60
C ALA A 12 -6.96 10.62 -1.63
N ASP A 13 -8.25 10.91 -1.47
CA ASP A 13 -8.81 12.27 -1.44
C ASP A 13 -8.14 13.12 -0.36
N ARG A 14 -7.99 12.57 0.85
CA ARG A 14 -7.29 13.26 1.95
C ARG A 14 -5.83 13.56 1.64
N TYR A 15 -5.14 12.70 0.89
CA TYR A 15 -3.77 12.99 0.46
C TYR A 15 -3.75 14.06 -0.64
N ARG A 16 -4.69 14.03 -1.59
CA ARG A 16 -4.82 15.09 -2.61
C ARG A 16 -5.09 16.45 -1.97
N GLU A 17 -6.00 16.51 -1.01
CA GLU A 17 -6.31 17.75 -0.29
C GLU A 17 -5.06 18.31 0.41
N ARG A 18 -4.29 17.47 1.10
CA ARG A 18 -3.02 17.88 1.73
C ARG A 18 -1.97 18.34 0.73
N ALA A 19 -1.91 17.71 -0.45
CA ALA A 19 -1.03 18.13 -1.53
C ALA A 19 -1.42 19.51 -2.05
N LEU A 20 -2.71 19.75 -2.29
CA LEU A 20 -3.24 21.05 -2.71
C LEU A 20 -2.99 22.15 -1.68
N GLN A 21 -3.26 21.88 -0.41
CA GLN A 21 -2.97 22.82 0.68
C GLN A 21 -1.47 23.16 0.76
N ALA A 22 -0.60 22.17 0.64
CA ALA A 22 0.85 22.38 0.63
C ALA A 22 1.31 23.17 -0.60
N LYS A 23 0.75 22.89 -1.79
CA LYS A 23 1.06 23.62 -3.02
C LYS A 23 0.60 25.07 -2.93
N ALA A 24 -0.61 25.32 -2.44
CA ALA A 24 -1.12 26.68 -2.20
C ALA A 24 -0.21 27.46 -1.22
N GLY A 25 0.22 26.81 -0.13
CA GLY A 25 1.19 27.38 0.80
C GLY A 25 2.55 27.67 0.17
N SER A 26 3.05 26.79 -0.70
CA SER A 26 4.29 27.00 -1.46
C SER A 26 4.18 28.22 -2.36
N THR A 27 3.12 28.32 -3.17
CA THR A 27 2.86 29.48 -4.04
C THR A 27 2.74 30.78 -3.24
N ALA A 28 2.07 30.77 -2.09
CA ALA A 28 1.97 31.94 -1.23
C ALA A 28 3.33 32.37 -0.64
N ALA A 29 4.15 31.42 -0.19
CA ALA A 29 5.49 31.70 0.32
C ALA A 29 6.43 32.24 -0.78
N TYR A 30 6.32 31.69 -2.00
CA TYR A 30 7.06 32.19 -3.16
C TYR A 30 6.66 33.62 -3.53
N ARG A 31 5.35 33.90 -3.64
CA ARG A 31 4.85 35.27 -3.89
C ARG A 31 5.31 36.26 -2.82
N ARG A 32 5.35 35.84 -1.55
CA ARG A 32 5.87 36.67 -0.45
C ARG A 32 7.35 36.98 -0.63
N SER A 33 8.16 36.02 -1.09
CA SER A 33 9.57 36.25 -1.43
C SER A 33 9.69 37.32 -2.52
N GLU A 34 8.94 37.19 -3.61
CA GLU A 34 8.93 38.17 -4.70
C GLU A 34 8.48 39.56 -4.23
N GLU A 35 7.44 39.63 -3.41
CA GLU A 35 6.91 40.88 -2.87
C GLU A 35 7.93 41.61 -1.98
N LEU A 36 8.68 40.89 -1.15
CA LEU A 36 9.72 41.45 -0.29
C LEU A 36 10.83 42.13 -1.10
N THR A 37 11.20 41.55 -2.25
CA THR A 37 12.27 42.08 -3.12
C THR A 37 11.77 42.99 -4.23
N LYS A 38 10.45 43.17 -4.39
CA LYS A 38 9.84 43.92 -5.49
C LYS A 38 10.39 45.34 -5.66
N ASN A 39 10.74 45.98 -4.56
CA ASN A 39 11.23 47.37 -4.54
C ASN A 39 12.77 47.47 -4.54
N ILE A 40 13.49 46.35 -4.65
CA ILE A 40 14.95 46.32 -4.76
C ILE A 40 15.30 46.12 -6.24
N PRO A 41 15.90 47.11 -6.92
CA PRO A 41 16.43 46.94 -8.26
C PRO A 41 17.37 45.73 -8.37
N SER A 42 17.16 44.93 -9.41
CA SER A 42 17.99 43.75 -9.68
C SER A 42 19.47 44.14 -9.80
N GLY A 43 20.34 43.41 -9.09
CA GLY A 43 21.78 43.65 -9.10
C GLY A 43 22.26 44.79 -8.20
N GLN A 44 21.38 45.45 -7.43
CA GLN A 44 21.79 46.47 -6.47
C GLN A 44 22.69 45.87 -5.37
N PRO A 45 23.94 46.34 -5.19
CA PRO A 45 24.80 45.86 -4.11
C PRO A 45 24.32 46.34 -2.74
N ILE A 46 24.68 45.60 -1.69
CA ILE A 46 24.48 46.05 -0.31
C ILE A 46 25.49 47.17 -0.02
N LEU A 47 25.00 48.37 0.24
CA LEU A 47 25.83 49.53 0.61
C LEU A 47 26.31 49.37 2.06
N VAL A 48 27.52 48.86 2.24
CA VAL A 48 28.13 48.65 3.57
C VAL A 48 28.45 49.99 4.23
N GLY A 49 28.06 50.15 5.50
CA GLY A 49 28.24 51.39 6.27
C GLY A 49 27.14 52.45 6.07
N HIS A 50 26.19 52.23 5.16
CA HIS A 50 25.08 53.15 4.90
C HIS A 50 23.89 52.88 5.83
N HIS A 51 23.10 53.90 6.18
CA HIS A 51 21.94 53.76 7.08
C HIS A 51 20.89 52.72 6.61
N SER A 52 20.84 52.40 5.31
CA SER A 52 19.93 51.42 4.72
C SER A 52 20.45 49.97 4.75
N GLU A 53 21.72 49.74 5.10
CA GLU A 53 22.39 48.44 5.08
C GLU A 53 21.62 47.37 5.87
N LYS A 54 21.25 47.70 7.12
CA LYS A 54 20.52 46.78 8.02
C LYS A 54 19.17 46.37 7.43
N ARG A 55 18.44 47.32 6.84
CA ARG A 55 17.14 47.05 6.21
C ARG A 55 17.31 46.18 4.97
N HIS A 56 18.29 46.47 4.12
CA HIS A 56 18.55 45.70 2.91
C HIS A 56 18.89 44.24 3.25
N ARG A 57 19.84 43.99 4.16
CA ARG A 57 20.19 42.63 4.61
C ARG A 57 18.98 41.87 5.14
N ARG A 58 18.18 42.51 6.01
CA ARG A 58 16.99 41.89 6.59
C ARG A 58 15.94 41.52 5.54
N VAL A 59 15.73 42.36 4.53
CA VAL A 59 14.78 42.06 3.44
C VAL A 59 15.24 40.85 2.63
N LEU A 60 16.52 40.78 2.27
CA LEU A 60 17.09 39.64 1.54
C LEU A 60 17.00 38.35 2.37
N GLU A 61 17.31 38.41 3.66
CA GLU A 61 17.19 37.28 4.57
C GLU A 61 15.73 36.79 4.70
N CYS A 62 14.77 37.70 4.88
CA CYS A 62 13.35 37.36 4.91
C CYS A 62 12.88 36.74 3.59
N SER A 63 13.33 37.27 2.45
CA SER A 63 13.03 36.73 1.12
C SER A 63 13.62 35.32 0.96
N TRP A 64 14.89 35.14 1.31
CA TRP A 64 15.57 33.85 1.26
C TRP A 64 14.86 32.80 2.12
N ASN A 65 14.46 33.16 3.34
CA ASN A 65 13.71 32.26 4.22
C ASN A 65 12.31 31.93 3.66
N ALA A 66 11.62 32.89 3.04
CA ALA A 66 10.33 32.66 2.40
C ALA A 66 10.45 31.73 1.18
N LEU A 67 11.51 31.90 0.37
CA LEU A 67 11.83 31.01 -0.74
C LEU A 67 12.20 29.61 -0.25
N GLY A 68 13.04 29.50 0.78
CA GLY A 68 13.34 28.21 1.42
C GLY A 68 12.05 27.52 1.88
N LYS A 69 11.10 28.29 2.44
CA LYS A 69 9.81 27.76 2.86
C LYS A 69 8.94 27.31 1.69
N SER A 70 8.96 28.00 0.55
CA SER A 70 8.19 27.58 -0.63
C SER A 70 8.69 26.24 -1.17
N VAL A 71 10.01 26.03 -1.21
CA VAL A 71 10.64 24.78 -1.64
C VAL A 71 10.29 23.63 -0.69
N GLU A 72 10.33 23.85 0.63
CA GLU A 72 9.90 22.83 1.60
C GLU A 72 8.44 22.41 1.41
N LEU A 73 7.55 23.39 1.20
CA LEU A 73 6.13 23.16 1.00
C LEU A 73 5.84 22.48 -0.34
N GLU A 74 6.62 22.79 -1.37
CA GLU A 74 6.55 22.11 -2.67
C GLU A 74 6.94 20.64 -2.54
N ARG A 75 8.08 20.32 -1.90
CA ARG A 75 8.47 18.93 -1.60
C ARG A 75 7.39 18.19 -0.81
N LYS A 76 6.74 18.87 0.13
CA LYS A 76 5.61 18.32 0.90
C LYS A 76 4.38 18.07 0.02
N ALA A 77 4.10 18.95 -0.94
CA ALA A 77 3.02 18.77 -1.91
C ALA A 77 3.28 17.54 -2.78
N ASP A 78 4.48 17.43 -3.36
CA ASP A 78 4.89 16.31 -4.20
C ASP A 78 4.83 14.98 -3.42
N TYR A 79 5.30 14.99 -2.17
CA TYR A 79 5.21 13.83 -1.28
C TYR A 79 3.76 13.35 -1.11
N TYR A 80 2.81 14.25 -0.87
CA TYR A 80 1.41 13.86 -0.71
C TYR A 80 0.73 13.51 -2.03
N ALA A 81 1.11 14.15 -3.14
CA ALA A 81 0.65 13.78 -4.48
C ALA A 81 1.06 12.33 -4.81
N ALA A 82 2.33 11.98 -4.61
CA ALA A 82 2.81 10.61 -4.79
C ALA A 82 2.10 9.61 -3.85
N LYS A 83 1.76 10.02 -2.62
CA LYS A 83 0.96 9.19 -1.70
C LYS A 83 -0.48 9.01 -2.16
N ALA A 84 -1.09 10.00 -2.80
CA ALA A 84 -2.43 9.90 -3.36
C ALA A 84 -2.44 8.92 -4.55
N GLU A 85 -1.52 9.10 -5.49
CA GLU A 85 -1.33 8.21 -6.64
C GLU A 85 -1.09 6.76 -6.20
N ALA A 86 -0.19 6.55 -5.23
CA ALA A 86 0.08 5.22 -4.69
C ALA A 86 -1.15 4.60 -3.98
N ALA A 87 -2.05 5.42 -3.42
CA ALA A 87 -3.28 4.94 -2.81
C ALA A 87 -4.33 4.55 -3.87
N GLU A 88 -4.42 5.29 -4.97
CA GLU A 88 -5.33 5.01 -6.09
C GLU A 88 -4.92 3.76 -6.87
N HIS A 89 -3.63 3.61 -7.15
CA HIS A 89 -3.11 2.45 -7.88
C HIS A 89 -2.87 1.23 -7.00
N ASN A 90 -3.30 1.26 -5.74
CA ASN A 90 -3.16 0.12 -4.85
C ASN A 90 -4.11 -1.03 -5.24
N ARG A 91 -3.58 -1.99 -5.97
CA ARG A 91 -4.28 -3.23 -6.39
C ARG A 91 -4.30 -4.31 -5.30
N ALA A 92 -3.94 -3.99 -4.05
CA ALA A 92 -4.03 -4.94 -2.96
C ALA A 92 -5.51 -5.26 -2.67
N ILE A 93 -5.81 -6.56 -2.70
CA ILE A 93 -7.09 -7.10 -2.27
C ILE A 93 -7.00 -7.33 -0.76
N TYR A 94 -7.85 -6.70 0.03
CA TYR A 94 -7.92 -6.90 1.48
C TYR A 94 -9.02 -7.93 1.81
N ALA A 95 -8.92 -8.62 2.94
CA ALA A 95 -9.92 -9.64 3.30
C ALA A 95 -11.26 -9.01 3.72
N GLU A 96 -11.17 -7.80 4.27
CA GLU A 96 -12.25 -6.94 4.75
C GLU A 96 -13.02 -6.25 3.61
N ASP A 97 -12.54 -6.35 2.36
CA ASP A 97 -13.23 -5.75 1.22
C ASP A 97 -14.44 -6.62 0.83
N ASP A 98 -15.56 -6.00 0.47
CA ASP A 98 -16.79 -6.73 0.07
C ASP A 98 -16.54 -7.62 -1.15
N ASP A 99 -15.82 -7.09 -2.13
CA ASP A 99 -15.47 -7.76 -3.39
C ASP A 99 -14.21 -8.64 -3.28
N ALA A 100 -13.71 -8.92 -2.06
CA ALA A 100 -12.44 -9.64 -1.88
C ALA A 100 -12.42 -11.04 -2.52
N VAL A 101 -13.54 -11.76 -2.37
CA VAL A 101 -13.70 -13.13 -2.91
C VAL A 101 -13.70 -13.08 -4.43
N GLU A 102 -14.51 -12.21 -5.03
CA GLU A 102 -14.61 -12.04 -6.49
C GLU A 102 -13.27 -11.61 -7.11
N ASN A 103 -12.58 -10.65 -6.51
CA ASN A 103 -11.28 -10.21 -7.02
C ASN A 103 -10.22 -11.31 -6.92
N LEU A 104 -10.25 -12.14 -5.86
CA LEU A 104 -9.34 -13.28 -5.72
C LEU A 104 -9.67 -14.39 -6.72
N THR A 105 -10.95 -14.71 -6.96
CA THR A 105 -11.35 -15.71 -7.97
C THR A 105 -10.94 -15.27 -9.37
N ALA A 106 -11.22 -14.02 -9.75
CA ALA A 106 -10.80 -13.47 -11.04
C ALA A 106 -9.27 -13.51 -11.21
N ARG A 107 -8.51 -13.20 -10.14
CA ARG A 107 -7.05 -13.25 -10.18
C ARG A 107 -6.53 -14.69 -10.33
N VAL A 108 -7.14 -15.66 -9.64
CA VAL A 108 -6.79 -17.08 -9.78
C VAL A 108 -7.06 -17.55 -11.21
N ALA A 109 -8.24 -17.27 -11.76
CA ALA A 109 -8.63 -17.65 -13.12
C ALA A 109 -7.67 -17.04 -14.17
N ALA A 110 -7.29 -15.78 -14.02
CA ALA A 110 -6.32 -15.14 -14.92
C ALA A 110 -4.94 -15.82 -14.89
N LEU A 111 -4.45 -16.22 -13.70
CA LEU A 111 -3.17 -16.93 -13.58
C LEU A 111 -3.25 -18.37 -14.11
N GLU A 112 -4.39 -19.05 -13.97
CA GLU A 112 -4.63 -20.38 -14.53
C GLU A 112 -4.68 -20.33 -16.06
N SER A 113 -5.41 -19.38 -16.63
CA SER A 113 -5.41 -19.15 -18.09
C SER A 113 -4.00 -18.82 -18.60
N LEU A 114 -3.24 -17.98 -17.88
CA LEU A 114 -1.84 -17.71 -18.23
C LEU A 114 -0.98 -18.98 -18.16
N GLN A 115 -1.16 -19.83 -17.13
CA GLN A 115 -0.43 -21.09 -16.98
C GLN A 115 -0.66 -22.01 -18.18
N GLU A 116 -1.92 -22.21 -18.56
CA GLU A 116 -2.26 -23.10 -19.67
C GLU A 116 -1.79 -22.55 -21.01
N ARG A 117 -1.88 -21.24 -21.24
CA ARG A 117 -1.29 -20.59 -22.42
C ARG A 117 0.23 -20.79 -22.51
N MET A 118 0.97 -20.61 -21.41
CA MET A 118 2.42 -20.82 -21.40
C MET A 118 2.79 -22.28 -21.68
N LYS A 119 2.05 -23.24 -21.09
CA LYS A 119 2.27 -24.67 -21.35
C LYS A 119 1.95 -25.05 -22.81
N ALA A 120 0.86 -24.51 -23.36
CA ALA A 120 0.47 -24.73 -24.74
C ALA A 120 1.51 -24.17 -25.71
N ALA A 121 2.01 -22.95 -25.46
CA ALA A 121 3.09 -22.35 -26.22
C ALA A 121 4.36 -23.23 -26.21
N ASN A 122 4.78 -23.69 -25.02
CA ASN A 122 5.93 -24.59 -24.91
C ASN A 122 5.72 -25.92 -25.65
N ARG A 123 4.48 -26.44 -25.71
CA ARG A 123 4.15 -27.64 -26.48
C ARG A 123 4.32 -27.41 -27.99
N ILE A 124 3.90 -26.25 -28.49
CA ILE A 124 4.09 -25.86 -29.90
C ILE A 124 5.57 -25.72 -30.23
N ILE A 125 6.33 -25.00 -29.39
CA ILE A 125 7.76 -24.75 -29.61
C ILE A 125 8.54 -26.06 -29.69
N LYS A 126 8.23 -27.01 -28.79
CA LYS A 126 8.87 -28.34 -28.72
C LYS A 126 8.45 -29.30 -29.84
N ASN A 127 7.46 -28.96 -30.68
CA ASN A 127 7.04 -29.83 -31.76
C ASN A 127 8.12 -29.89 -32.87
N LEU A 128 8.65 -31.07 -33.16
CA LEU A 128 9.71 -31.25 -34.16
C LEU A 128 9.19 -31.32 -35.60
N LYS A 129 7.87 -31.48 -35.80
CA LYS A 129 7.27 -31.70 -37.14
C LYS A 129 6.90 -30.42 -37.89
N GLN A 130 6.89 -29.27 -37.19
CA GLN A 130 6.42 -28.00 -37.75
C GLN A 130 7.59 -27.07 -38.03
N THR A 131 7.48 -26.30 -39.10
CA THR A 131 8.43 -25.21 -39.40
C THR A 131 8.31 -24.08 -38.38
N GLN A 132 9.32 -23.22 -38.29
CA GLN A 132 9.28 -22.09 -37.36
C GLN A 132 8.12 -21.13 -37.68
N GLU A 133 7.83 -20.89 -38.96
CA GLU A 133 6.70 -20.04 -39.40
C GLU A 133 5.36 -20.63 -38.97
N GLU A 134 5.15 -21.94 -39.16
CA GLU A 134 3.93 -22.64 -38.71
C GLU A 134 3.74 -22.56 -37.19
N LYS A 135 4.84 -22.61 -36.42
CA LYS A 135 4.80 -22.45 -34.97
C LYS A 135 4.44 -21.04 -34.56
N ILE A 136 5.00 -20.02 -35.21
CA ILE A 136 4.66 -18.62 -34.98
C ILE A 136 3.18 -18.39 -35.26
N GLU A 137 2.66 -18.92 -36.38
CA GLU A 137 1.23 -18.82 -36.69
C GLU A 137 0.36 -19.52 -35.64
N ALA A 138 0.76 -20.71 -35.17
CA ALA A 138 0.07 -21.41 -34.09
C ALA A 138 0.10 -20.64 -32.75
N LEU A 139 1.20 -19.96 -32.42
CA LEU A 139 1.30 -19.08 -31.26
C LEU A 139 0.41 -17.84 -31.42
N CYS A 140 0.32 -17.27 -32.62
CA CYS A 140 -0.60 -16.18 -32.91
C CYS A 140 -2.06 -16.59 -32.70
N ARG A 141 -2.44 -17.80 -33.13
CA ARG A 141 -3.78 -18.38 -32.87
C ARG A 141 -4.06 -18.59 -31.37
N LEU A 142 -3.03 -18.82 -30.55
CA LEU A 142 -3.15 -18.87 -29.08
C LEU A 142 -3.27 -17.47 -28.42
N GLY A 143 -3.22 -16.40 -29.21
CA GLY A 143 -3.36 -15.01 -28.74
C GLY A 143 -2.05 -14.33 -28.38
N PHE A 144 -0.91 -14.83 -28.85
CA PHE A 144 0.35 -14.08 -28.79
C PHE A 144 0.43 -13.11 -29.97
N GLU A 145 0.92 -11.90 -29.72
CA GLU A 145 1.33 -11.02 -30.82
C GLU A 145 2.52 -11.62 -31.56
N ARG A 146 2.60 -11.45 -32.89
CA ARG A 146 3.66 -12.03 -33.73
C ARG A 146 5.06 -11.77 -33.18
N ARG A 147 5.34 -10.52 -32.78
CA ARG A 147 6.60 -10.13 -32.15
C ARG A 147 6.92 -10.97 -30.90
N ASN A 148 5.95 -11.11 -29.99
CA ASN A 148 6.13 -11.90 -28.77
C ASN A 148 6.31 -13.39 -29.07
N ALA A 149 5.67 -13.91 -30.12
CA ALA A 149 5.85 -15.29 -30.57
C ALA A 149 7.26 -15.54 -31.13
N GLU A 150 7.81 -14.60 -31.90
CA GLU A 150 9.19 -14.63 -32.41
C GLU A 150 10.21 -14.56 -31.26
N GLU A 151 9.98 -13.70 -30.26
CA GLU A 151 10.83 -13.57 -29.08
C GLU A 151 10.93 -14.88 -28.27
N LEU A 152 9.89 -15.73 -28.28
CA LEU A 152 9.94 -17.03 -27.62
C LEU A 152 10.94 -18.00 -28.26
N PHE A 153 11.40 -17.77 -29.49
CA PHE A 153 12.45 -18.57 -30.13
C PHE A 153 13.86 -18.12 -29.74
N VAL A 154 14.00 -16.95 -29.13
CA VAL A 154 15.28 -16.44 -28.65
C VAL A 154 15.61 -17.12 -27.32
N PRO A 155 16.77 -17.81 -27.20
CA PRO A 155 17.17 -18.42 -25.95
C PRO A 155 17.31 -17.39 -24.83
N ASN A 156 16.84 -17.73 -23.63
CA ASN A 156 17.08 -16.93 -22.44
C ASN A 156 18.56 -17.00 -22.00
N CYS A 157 18.92 -16.31 -20.91
CA CYS A 157 20.28 -16.34 -20.35
C CYS A 157 20.76 -17.72 -19.87
N PHE A 158 19.88 -18.74 -19.85
CA PHE A 158 20.19 -20.13 -19.55
C PHE A 158 20.08 -21.05 -20.79
N GLY A 159 19.96 -20.47 -21.98
CA GLY A 159 19.84 -21.22 -23.24
C GLY A 159 18.48 -21.89 -23.49
N GLN A 160 17.46 -21.59 -22.67
CA GLN A 160 16.13 -22.17 -22.83
C GLN A 160 15.29 -21.35 -23.81
N ILE A 161 14.60 -22.05 -24.71
CA ILE A 161 13.66 -21.50 -25.68
C ILE A 161 12.22 -21.67 -25.16
N GLY A 162 11.37 -20.68 -25.39
CA GLY A 162 10.00 -20.61 -24.88
C GLY A 162 9.92 -20.10 -23.45
N PHE A 163 8.82 -20.43 -22.76
CA PHE A 163 8.66 -20.09 -21.35
C PHE A 163 9.53 -20.99 -20.48
N ALA A 164 10.43 -20.38 -19.71
CA ALA A 164 11.29 -21.10 -18.78
C ALA A 164 10.51 -21.90 -17.72
N ASP A 165 11.06 -23.03 -17.29
CA ASP A 165 10.42 -23.93 -16.32
C ASP A 165 10.14 -23.24 -14.98
N PHE A 166 11.05 -22.37 -14.54
CA PHE A 166 10.88 -21.61 -13.29
C PHE A 166 9.69 -20.65 -13.37
N THR A 167 9.41 -20.05 -14.53
CA THR A 167 8.26 -19.14 -14.73
C THR A 167 6.95 -19.90 -14.51
N ILE A 168 6.81 -21.08 -15.12
CA ILE A 168 5.64 -21.95 -14.98
C ILE A 168 5.51 -22.47 -13.54
N ARG A 169 6.63 -22.86 -12.91
CA ARG A 169 6.65 -23.34 -11.51
C ARG A 169 6.23 -22.25 -10.53
N ASN A 170 6.78 -21.04 -10.68
CA ASN A 170 6.49 -19.89 -9.83
C ASN A 170 5.03 -19.46 -9.96
N ASN A 171 4.50 -19.42 -11.19
CA ASN A 171 3.09 -19.12 -11.42
C ASN A 171 2.18 -20.18 -10.76
N GLY A 172 2.50 -21.47 -10.91
CA GLY A 172 1.79 -22.56 -10.22
C GLY A 172 1.81 -22.43 -8.69
N ALA A 173 2.93 -22.02 -8.10
CA ALA A 173 3.02 -21.75 -6.66
C ALA A 173 2.15 -20.56 -6.24
N ASN A 174 2.08 -19.51 -7.06
CA ASN A 174 1.20 -18.36 -6.83
C ASN A 174 -0.28 -18.75 -6.90
N ILE A 175 -0.68 -19.57 -7.87
CA ILE A 175 -2.06 -20.09 -7.98
C ILE A 175 -2.45 -20.83 -6.70
N ARG A 176 -1.62 -21.78 -6.22
CA ARG A 176 -1.88 -22.52 -4.98
C ARG A 176 -2.00 -21.59 -3.77
N ARG A 177 -1.11 -20.60 -3.66
CA ARG A 177 -1.13 -19.60 -2.58
C ARG A 177 -2.44 -18.79 -2.59
N LEU A 178 -2.88 -18.33 -3.76
CA LEU A 178 -4.10 -17.54 -3.89
C LEU A 178 -5.36 -18.37 -3.65
N LYS A 179 -5.40 -19.64 -4.07
CA LYS A 179 -6.50 -20.56 -3.72
C LYS A 179 -6.62 -20.75 -2.21
N LYS A 180 -5.51 -21.03 -1.51
CA LYS A 180 -5.50 -21.12 -0.04
C LYS A 180 -5.96 -19.82 0.63
N ARG A 181 -5.58 -18.67 0.05
CA ARG A 181 -6.03 -17.36 0.52
C ARG A 181 -7.53 -17.16 0.31
N LEU A 182 -8.06 -17.53 -0.86
CA LEU A 182 -9.48 -17.47 -1.18
C LEU A 182 -10.31 -18.28 -0.18
N GLU A 183 -9.89 -19.51 0.13
CA GLU A 183 -10.54 -20.34 1.15
C GLU A 183 -10.55 -19.67 2.53
N SER A 184 -9.42 -19.07 2.92
CA SER A 184 -9.31 -18.35 4.20
C SER A 184 -10.22 -17.13 4.26
N VAL A 185 -10.34 -16.37 3.17
CA VAL A 185 -11.22 -15.20 3.08
C VAL A 185 -12.69 -15.65 3.08
N ALA A 186 -13.03 -16.68 2.32
CA ALA A 186 -14.38 -17.25 2.30
C ALA A 186 -14.81 -17.73 3.69
N ARG A 187 -13.91 -18.45 4.40
CA ARG A 187 -14.14 -18.87 5.78
C ARG A 187 -14.32 -17.70 6.74
N LEU A 188 -13.50 -16.66 6.61
CA LEU A 188 -13.62 -15.46 7.43
C LEU A 188 -14.99 -14.81 7.24
N LYS A 189 -15.45 -14.68 6.00
CA LYS A 189 -16.76 -14.08 5.68
C LYS A 189 -17.95 -14.93 6.13
N SER A 190 -17.83 -16.26 6.17
CA SER A 190 -18.91 -17.13 6.65
C SER A 190 -18.94 -17.29 8.18
N THR A 191 -17.87 -16.90 8.88
CA THR A 191 -17.79 -17.03 10.33
C THR A 191 -18.50 -15.84 10.99
N PRO A 192 -19.49 -16.06 11.86
CA PRO A 192 -20.13 -14.97 12.59
C PRO A 192 -19.17 -14.34 13.60
N THR A 193 -19.37 -13.05 13.85
CA THR A 193 -18.65 -12.34 14.93
C THR A 193 -18.97 -12.98 16.27
N LYS A 194 -17.94 -13.20 17.09
CA LYS A 194 -18.07 -13.78 18.43
C LYS A 194 -17.64 -12.76 19.48
N GLU A 195 -18.37 -12.73 20.58
CA GLU A 195 -18.06 -11.88 21.74
C GLU A 195 -18.01 -12.74 23.00
N TYR A 196 -16.98 -12.54 23.80
CA TYR A 196 -16.80 -13.23 25.08
C TYR A 196 -15.92 -12.39 26.01
N THR A 197 -15.94 -12.72 27.29
CA THR A 197 -15.21 -11.99 28.33
C THR A 197 -14.15 -12.89 28.96
N ILE A 198 -12.97 -12.32 29.22
CA ILE A 198 -11.93 -12.93 30.04
C ILE A 198 -11.69 -12.01 31.25
N GLY A 199 -12.11 -12.45 32.43
CA GLY A 199 -12.15 -11.58 33.61
C GLY A 199 -13.14 -10.43 33.40
N GLU A 200 -12.68 -9.19 33.45
CA GLU A 200 -13.46 -7.98 33.15
C GLU A 200 -13.25 -7.46 31.71
N VAL A 201 -12.35 -8.10 30.95
CA VAL A 201 -11.97 -7.63 29.62
C VAL A 201 -12.86 -8.29 28.57
N ARG A 202 -13.56 -7.46 27.80
CA ARG A 202 -14.41 -7.90 26.71
C ARG A 202 -13.57 -8.08 25.42
N ILE A 203 -13.72 -9.23 24.78
CA ILE A 203 -13.06 -9.59 23.52
C ILE A 203 -14.11 -9.78 22.43
N VAL A 204 -13.89 -9.15 21.28
CA VAL A 204 -14.74 -9.27 20.09
C VAL A 204 -13.89 -9.78 18.92
N GLU A 205 -14.20 -10.99 18.44
CA GLU A 205 -13.70 -11.53 17.18
C GLU A 205 -14.51 -10.96 16.02
N ASN A 206 -14.17 -9.74 15.59
CA ASN A 206 -14.86 -9.04 14.53
C ASN A 206 -14.43 -9.58 13.16
N THR A 207 -15.25 -10.46 12.57
CA THR A 207 -14.95 -11.12 11.30
C THR A 207 -15.11 -10.18 10.11
N GLU A 208 -16.09 -9.27 10.16
CA GLU A 208 -16.32 -8.24 9.13
C GLU A 208 -15.12 -7.30 8.96
N ALA A 209 -14.58 -6.81 10.08
CA ALA A 209 -13.40 -5.95 10.09
C ALA A 209 -12.09 -6.75 10.06
N ASN A 210 -12.13 -8.08 10.13
CA ASN A 210 -10.96 -8.94 10.32
C ASN A 210 -10.08 -8.47 11.49
N ARG A 211 -10.70 -8.13 12.62
CA ARG A 211 -10.03 -7.62 13.82
C ARG A 211 -10.36 -8.44 15.04
N LEU A 212 -9.34 -8.68 15.87
CA LEU A 212 -9.52 -9.08 17.26
C LEU A 212 -9.50 -7.81 18.10
N GLN A 213 -10.64 -7.45 18.68
CA GLN A 213 -10.82 -6.22 19.46
C GLN A 213 -10.89 -6.56 20.95
N VAL A 214 -10.19 -5.78 21.76
CA VAL A 214 -10.03 -5.99 23.20
C VAL A 214 -10.40 -4.71 23.92
N PHE A 215 -11.48 -4.77 24.68
CA PHE A 215 -12.07 -3.68 25.43
C PHE A 215 -11.76 -3.88 26.91
N PHE A 216 -10.93 -2.99 27.44
CA PHE A 216 -10.65 -2.95 28.87
C PHE A 216 -11.62 -1.98 29.54
N PRO A 217 -12.11 -2.28 30.76
CA PRO A 217 -12.99 -1.38 31.51
C PRO A 217 -12.28 -0.07 31.87
N GLU A 218 -11.00 -0.18 32.24
CA GLU A 218 -10.12 0.93 32.55
C GLU A 218 -8.83 0.88 31.73
N LYS A 219 -8.01 1.92 31.87
CA LYS A 219 -6.71 1.98 31.22
C LYS A 219 -5.80 0.87 31.74
N PRO A 220 -5.33 -0.07 30.89
CA PRO A 220 -4.48 -1.16 31.35
C PRO A 220 -3.16 -0.67 31.91
N SER A 221 -2.54 -1.50 32.74
CA SER A 221 -1.24 -1.23 33.34
C SER A 221 -0.19 -0.91 32.26
N GLU A 222 0.85 -0.13 32.61
CA GLU A 222 1.90 0.19 31.64
C GLU A 222 2.60 -1.06 31.08
N THR A 223 2.75 -2.09 31.92
CA THR A 223 3.33 -3.38 31.53
C THR A 223 2.45 -4.10 30.49
N ALA A 224 1.14 -4.21 30.72
CA ALA A 224 0.20 -4.78 29.77
C ALA A 224 0.18 -3.99 28.45
N ARG A 225 0.20 -2.65 28.51
CA ARG A 225 0.27 -1.81 27.29
C ARG A 225 1.57 -2.02 26.51
N LYS A 226 2.71 -2.26 27.17
CA LYS A 226 3.98 -2.61 26.51
C LYS A 226 3.90 -3.99 25.85
N GLU A 227 3.34 -4.99 26.53
CA GLU A 227 3.14 -6.34 25.98
C GLU A 227 2.17 -6.36 24.79
N LEU A 228 1.06 -5.64 24.86
CA LEU A 228 0.12 -5.49 23.76
C LEU A 228 0.82 -4.93 22.51
N LYS A 229 1.58 -3.84 22.68
CA LYS A 229 2.33 -3.21 21.59
C LYS A 229 3.38 -4.15 20.99
N SER A 230 4.13 -4.87 21.81
CA SER A 230 5.16 -5.81 21.34
C SER A 230 4.56 -7.02 20.60
N ASN A 231 3.33 -7.39 20.93
CA ASN A 231 2.59 -8.48 20.26
C ASN A 231 1.77 -8.02 19.04
N GLY A 232 1.82 -6.73 18.70
CA GLY A 232 1.18 -6.19 17.49
C GLY A 232 -0.24 -5.66 17.67
N PHE A 233 -0.72 -5.53 18.90
CA PHE A 233 -1.95 -4.81 19.20
C PHE A 233 -1.71 -3.30 19.14
N ARG A 234 -2.67 -2.58 18.55
CA ARG A 234 -2.64 -1.13 18.41
C ARG A 234 -3.92 -0.52 18.99
N TRP A 235 -3.77 0.59 19.69
CA TRP A 235 -4.92 1.37 20.18
C TRP A 235 -5.67 2.00 19.01
N ALA A 236 -6.98 1.78 18.97
CA ALA A 236 -7.90 2.35 18.01
C ALA A 236 -8.76 3.40 18.70
N SER A 237 -8.49 4.68 18.46
CA SER A 237 -9.22 5.77 19.11
C SER A 237 -10.71 5.78 18.79
N ILE A 238 -11.08 5.51 17.53
CA ILE A 238 -12.48 5.52 17.06
C ILE A 238 -13.29 4.41 17.74
N ALA A 239 -12.70 3.23 17.90
CA ALA A 239 -13.36 2.09 18.52
C ALA A 239 -13.10 1.99 20.04
N ALA A 240 -12.33 2.93 20.61
CA ALA A 240 -11.89 2.94 22.00
C ALA A 240 -11.39 1.56 22.51
N CYS A 241 -10.60 0.85 21.70
CA CYS A 241 -10.14 -0.51 22.03
C CYS A 241 -8.72 -0.79 21.54
N TRP A 242 -8.09 -1.83 22.10
CA TRP A 242 -6.89 -2.41 21.54
C TRP A 242 -7.28 -3.42 20.46
N GLN A 243 -6.65 -3.37 19.29
CA GLN A 243 -6.97 -4.29 18.20
C GLN A 243 -5.74 -4.84 17.49
N SER A 244 -5.87 -6.05 16.97
CA SER A 244 -4.93 -6.69 16.02
C SER A 244 -5.71 -7.31 14.86
N TYR A 245 -5.02 -7.85 13.85
CA TYR A 245 -5.67 -8.75 12.89
C TYR A 245 -6.24 -9.98 13.60
N LEU A 246 -7.37 -10.47 13.10
CA LEU A 246 -7.98 -11.70 13.59
C LEU A 246 -7.19 -12.92 13.08
N ASN A 247 -6.48 -13.58 13.98
CA ASN A 247 -5.85 -14.88 13.71
C ASN A 247 -5.65 -15.63 15.04
N GLU A 248 -5.52 -16.95 14.94
CA GLU A 248 -5.38 -17.84 16.10
C GLU A 248 -4.20 -17.48 17.00
N ARG A 249 -3.08 -17.03 16.42
CA ARG A 249 -1.91 -16.60 17.19
C ARG A 249 -2.22 -15.41 18.09
N GLN A 250 -3.03 -14.45 17.61
CA GLN A 250 -3.39 -13.28 18.40
C GLN A 250 -4.42 -13.59 19.48
N LYS A 251 -5.34 -14.54 19.25
CA LYS A 251 -6.24 -15.07 20.28
C LYS A 251 -5.45 -15.67 21.45
N TYR A 252 -4.53 -16.58 21.14
CA TYR A 252 -3.65 -17.17 22.15
C TYR A 252 -2.82 -16.11 22.91
N ARG A 253 -2.31 -15.10 22.20
CA ARG A 253 -1.51 -14.03 22.81
C ARG A 253 -2.30 -13.17 23.78
N ILE A 254 -3.52 -12.77 23.42
CA ILE A 254 -4.32 -11.94 24.32
C ILE A 254 -4.71 -12.72 25.57
N GLU A 255 -5.11 -13.99 25.43
CA GLU A 255 -5.41 -14.86 26.58
C GLU A 255 -4.22 -14.94 27.54
N ARG A 256 -3.00 -15.10 27.01
CA ARG A 256 -1.79 -15.14 27.83
C ARG A 256 -1.50 -13.81 28.53
N ILE A 257 -1.66 -12.68 27.82
CA ILE A 257 -1.43 -11.34 28.40
C ILE A 257 -2.42 -11.10 29.54
N LEU A 258 -3.71 -11.41 29.33
CA LEU A 258 -4.74 -11.21 30.34
C LEU A 258 -4.53 -12.11 31.56
N LYS A 259 -4.13 -13.37 31.36
CA LYS A 259 -3.76 -14.27 32.47
C LYS A 259 -2.58 -13.72 33.30
N ASN A 260 -1.58 -13.15 32.64
CA ASN A 260 -0.43 -12.55 33.33
C ASN A 260 -0.79 -11.27 34.08
N GLU A 261 -1.78 -10.52 33.61
CA GLU A 261 -2.28 -9.31 34.28
C GLU A 261 -3.08 -9.69 35.54
N THR A 262 -3.97 -10.67 35.43
CA THR A 262 -4.74 -11.17 36.59
C THR A 262 -3.87 -11.82 37.66
N ALA A 263 -2.71 -12.39 37.31
CA ALA A 263 -1.79 -13.00 38.28
C ALA A 263 -0.90 -11.97 39.02
N LYS A 264 -0.90 -10.71 38.59
CA LYS A 264 -0.10 -9.62 39.17
C LYS A 264 -0.93 -8.62 39.98
N SER A 265 -2.26 -8.70 39.90
CA SER A 265 -3.22 -7.98 40.73
C SER A 265 -3.55 -8.81 41.97
#